data_AF-A0A2K8UJA5-F1
#
_entry.id   AF-A0A2K8UJA5-F1
#
_cell.length_a   1.000
_cell.length_b   1.000
_cell.length_c   1.000
_cell.angle_alpha   90.00
_cell.angle_beta   90.00
_cell.angle_gamma   90.00
#
_symmetry.space_group_name_H-M   'P 1'
#
loop_
_entity.id
_entity.type
_entity.pdbx_description
1 polymer ?
#
loop_
_entity_poly.entity_id
_entity_poly.type
_entity_poly.pdbx_seq_one_letter_code
_entity_poly.pdbx_strand_id
1 'polypeptide(L)'
;MPDRSIVFAGDKVALIVRGKTSAKHSPGNLAQHADCVRSNGSPVGYFGAPGEGSAYLTSAVLIGIRGEVYDLDGFKKNRPYYIDAKVARGYGTVSTALVVRVPGSQAERFDDYWSRLSADPSTFRLLGKNCSTRASGAFRHAGILAAGIPGLDTPNNLYKQLVRQRRDLCESYSGYIGFTTAGGNATMVVEDP
;
A
#
# COMPACT_ATOMS: atom_id res chain seq x y z
N MET A 1 7.43 -22.22 1.76
CA MET A 1 6.31 -22.14 0.79
C MET A 1 6.92 -21.74 -0.54
N PRO A 2 6.41 -22.26 -1.66
CA PRO A 2 6.90 -21.82 -2.97
C PRO A 2 6.56 -20.34 -3.19
N ASP A 3 7.42 -19.65 -3.93
CA ASP A 3 7.19 -18.27 -4.38
C ASP A 3 5.79 -18.16 -5.00
N ARG A 4 5.06 -17.12 -4.63
CA ARG A 4 3.68 -16.92 -5.09
C ARG A 4 3.62 -15.78 -6.08
N SER A 5 3.10 -16.07 -7.27
CA SER A 5 2.78 -15.07 -8.28
C SER A 5 1.29 -14.78 -8.26
N ILE A 6 0.94 -13.51 -8.03
CA ILE A 6 -0.44 -13.03 -7.94
C ILE A 6 -0.70 -12.10 -9.12
N VAL A 7 -1.51 -12.56 -10.06
CA VAL A 7 -1.87 -11.84 -11.29
C VAL A 7 -3.13 -11.02 -11.07
N PHE A 8 -3.09 -9.72 -11.37
CA PHE A 8 -4.21 -8.80 -11.24
C PHE A 8 -4.80 -8.52 -12.63
N ALA A 9 -6.07 -8.88 -12.84
CA ALA A 9 -6.74 -8.82 -14.14
C ALA A 9 -8.05 -8.01 -14.08
N GLY A 10 -8.10 -6.98 -13.23
CA GLY A 10 -9.32 -6.20 -12.98
C GLY A 10 -10.27 -6.79 -11.93
N ASP A 11 -9.93 -7.93 -11.33
CA ASP A 11 -10.78 -8.71 -10.42
C ASP A 11 -10.37 -8.63 -8.94
N LYS A 12 -9.29 -7.90 -8.65
CA LYS A 12 -8.75 -7.71 -7.31
C LYS A 12 -7.86 -6.48 -7.23
N VAL A 13 -7.68 -6.00 -6.01
CA VAL A 13 -6.72 -4.96 -5.61
C VAL A 13 -6.00 -5.44 -4.35
N ALA A 14 -4.93 -4.77 -3.92
CA ALA A 14 -4.28 -5.16 -2.66
C ALA A 14 -3.85 -3.97 -1.81
N LEU A 15 -3.80 -4.19 -0.50
CA LEU A 15 -3.06 -3.38 0.46
C LEU A 15 -1.76 -4.11 0.78
N ILE A 16 -0.62 -3.43 0.76
CA ILE A 16 0.64 -3.95 1.25
C ILE A 16 1.03 -3.17 2.51
N VAL A 17 1.24 -3.90 3.60
CA VAL A 17 1.78 -3.34 4.83
C VAL A 17 3.25 -3.73 4.94
N ARG A 18 4.14 -2.76 4.69
CA ARG A 18 5.59 -2.89 4.89
C ARG A 18 5.89 -2.99 6.38
N GLY A 19 6.86 -3.83 6.76
CA GLY A 19 7.21 -4.10 8.17
C GLY A 19 6.22 -5.03 8.90
N LYS A 20 5.12 -5.45 8.25
CA LYS A 20 4.24 -6.50 8.77
C LYS A 20 4.73 -7.87 8.29
N THR A 21 5.34 -8.65 9.18
CA THR A 21 5.94 -9.96 8.87
C THR A 21 4.94 -11.11 8.75
N SER A 22 3.71 -10.94 9.26
CA SER A 22 2.64 -11.92 9.13
C SER A 22 1.26 -11.29 9.33
N ALA A 23 0.19 -12.02 8.96
CA ALA A 23 -1.19 -11.62 9.24
C ALA A 23 -1.43 -11.27 10.72
N LYS A 24 -0.78 -11.98 11.65
CA LYS A 24 -0.90 -11.78 13.11
C LYS A 24 0.03 -10.69 13.66
N HIS A 25 1.13 -10.39 12.97
CA HIS A 25 2.10 -9.39 13.42
C HIS A 25 1.47 -8.01 13.51
N SER A 26 1.78 -7.25 14.58
CA SER A 26 1.38 -5.85 14.73
C SER A 26 2.64 -4.99 14.82
N PRO A 27 3.10 -4.39 13.72
CA PRO A 27 4.30 -3.53 13.73
C PRO A 27 4.11 -2.31 14.62
N GLY A 28 5.22 -1.73 15.09
CA GLY A 28 5.22 -0.42 15.73
C GLY A 28 4.68 0.67 14.78
N ASN A 29 4.09 1.74 15.33
CA ASN A 29 3.38 2.76 14.54
C ASN A 29 4.27 3.45 13.49
N LEU A 30 5.57 3.60 13.77
CA LEU A 30 6.54 4.23 12.85
C LEU A 30 7.32 3.21 12.01
N ALA A 31 7.15 1.91 12.25
CA ALA A 31 7.88 0.83 11.58
C ALA A 31 7.10 0.22 10.39
N GLN A 32 6.09 0.94 9.89
CA GLN A 32 5.18 0.44 8.88
C GLN A 32 4.83 1.49 7.84
N HIS A 33 4.54 1.02 6.63
CA HIS A 33 4.08 1.84 5.53
C HIS A 33 2.97 1.10 4.76
N ALA A 34 2.02 1.86 4.23
CA ALA A 34 0.94 1.32 3.39
C ALA A 34 1.19 1.67 1.92
N ASP A 35 1.37 0.65 1.10
CA ASP A 35 1.24 0.73 -0.35
C ASP A 35 -0.02 0.00 -0.80
N CYS A 36 -0.40 0.17 -2.06
CA CYS A 36 -1.47 -0.58 -2.69
C CYS A 36 -1.01 -1.19 -4.01
N VAL A 37 -1.80 -2.15 -4.49
CA VAL A 37 -1.68 -2.71 -5.85
C VAL A 37 -2.97 -2.43 -6.59
N ARG A 38 -2.84 -1.76 -7.74
CA ARG A 38 -3.94 -1.41 -8.65
C ARG A 38 -4.51 -2.64 -9.33
N SER A 39 -5.66 -2.48 -9.98
CA SER A 39 -6.37 -3.62 -10.58
C SER A 39 -5.65 -4.28 -11.76
N ASN A 40 -4.67 -3.57 -12.35
CA ASN A 40 -3.75 -4.06 -13.37
C ASN A 40 -2.42 -4.60 -12.80
N GLY A 41 -2.31 -4.68 -11.47
CA GLY A 41 -1.17 -5.19 -10.74
C GLY A 41 -0.04 -4.19 -10.51
N SER A 42 -0.19 -2.95 -10.97
CA SER A 42 0.83 -1.92 -10.78
C SER A 42 0.88 -1.47 -9.31
N PRO A 43 2.06 -1.33 -8.70
CA PRO A 43 2.18 -0.79 -7.36
C PRO A 43 1.86 0.70 -7.33
N VAL A 44 1.30 1.17 -6.23
CA VAL A 44 1.08 2.59 -5.94
C VAL A 44 1.24 2.89 -4.46
N GLY A 45 1.88 3.99 -4.10
CA GLY A 45 2.06 4.42 -2.70
C GLY A 45 2.01 5.92 -2.53
N TYR A 46 1.80 6.38 -1.31
CA TYR A 46 1.72 7.81 -0.99
C TYR A 46 2.73 8.19 0.09
N PHE A 47 3.53 9.21 -0.22
CA PHE A 47 4.66 9.66 0.58
C PHE A 47 4.54 11.14 0.89
N GLY A 48 5.21 11.58 1.94
CA GLY A 48 5.59 12.98 2.07
C GLY A 48 6.86 13.22 1.27
N ALA A 49 6.99 14.41 0.68
CA ALA A 49 8.20 14.84 0.00
C ALA A 49 9.44 14.58 0.88
N PRO A 50 10.59 14.24 0.28
CA PRO A 50 11.79 13.90 1.03
C PRO A 50 12.22 15.06 1.95
N GLY A 51 12.69 14.69 3.13
CA GLY A 51 13.25 15.62 4.12
C GLY A 51 13.73 14.85 5.35
N GLU A 52 14.61 15.49 6.12
CA GLU A 52 15.30 14.86 7.25
C GLU A 52 15.29 15.75 8.50
N GLY A 53 15.52 15.14 9.65
CA GLY A 53 15.68 15.83 10.92
C GLY A 53 14.38 16.23 11.64
N SER A 54 14.55 16.86 12.80
CA SER A 54 13.44 17.27 13.68
C SER A 54 12.52 18.32 13.03
N ALA A 55 13.07 19.19 12.19
CA ALA A 55 12.31 20.20 11.45
C ALA A 55 11.34 19.56 10.43
N TYR A 56 11.75 18.46 9.79
CA TYR A 56 10.90 17.70 8.89
C TYR A 56 9.73 17.06 9.65
N LEU A 57 10.02 16.37 10.75
CA LEU A 57 8.98 15.76 11.59
C LEU A 57 7.99 16.81 12.11
N THR A 58 8.51 17.95 12.58
CA THR A 58 7.69 19.07 13.05
C THR A 58 6.78 19.60 11.94
N SER A 59 7.33 19.79 10.73
CA SER A 59 6.56 20.21 9.56
C SER A 59 5.50 19.17 9.18
N ALA A 60 5.86 17.89 9.10
CA ALA A 60 4.95 16.80 8.73
C ALA A 60 3.81 16.59 9.74
N VAL A 61 4.02 16.96 11.02
CA VAL A 61 2.99 16.87 12.06
C VAL A 61 2.14 18.14 12.14
N LEU A 62 2.74 19.32 12.20
CA LEU A 62 2.04 20.58 12.52
C LEU A 62 1.49 21.32 11.30
N ILE A 63 2.25 21.38 10.21
CA ILE A 63 1.94 22.23 9.05
C ILE A 63 1.40 21.36 7.90
N GLY A 64 2.04 20.22 7.69
CA GLY A 64 1.94 19.38 6.53
C GLY A 64 3.03 19.69 5.50
N ILE A 65 3.44 18.67 4.77
CA ILE A 65 4.42 18.77 3.69
C ILE A 65 3.76 18.38 2.37
N ARG A 66 4.42 18.66 1.25
CA ARG A 66 3.94 18.22 -0.06
C ARG A 66 3.80 16.69 -0.07
N GLY A 67 2.66 16.19 -0.53
CA GLY A 67 2.48 14.76 -0.78
C GLY A 67 3.02 14.35 -2.15
N GLU A 68 3.39 13.09 -2.29
CA GLU A 68 3.85 12.49 -3.55
C GLU A 68 3.19 11.12 -3.71
N VAL A 69 2.66 10.83 -4.91
CA VAL A 69 2.23 9.48 -5.27
C VAL A 69 3.33 8.84 -6.08
N TYR A 70 3.77 7.66 -5.67
CA TYR A 70 4.72 6.86 -6.44
C TYR A 70 3.97 5.74 -7.15
N ASP A 71 4.14 5.68 -8.46
CA ASP A 71 3.88 4.50 -9.29
C ASP A 71 5.15 3.64 -9.39
N LEU A 72 5.16 2.66 -10.29
CA LEU A 72 6.30 1.75 -10.46
C LEU A 72 7.62 2.49 -10.68
N ASP A 73 7.65 3.55 -11.50
CA ASP A 73 8.89 4.28 -11.77
C ASP A 73 9.29 5.18 -10.60
N GLY A 74 8.31 5.78 -9.92
CA GLY A 74 8.53 6.47 -8.64
C GLY A 74 9.16 5.54 -7.58
N PHE A 75 8.67 4.30 -7.48
CA PHE A 75 9.25 3.30 -6.59
C PHE A 75 10.66 2.87 -7.01
N LYS A 76 10.91 2.59 -8.29
CA LYS A 76 12.26 2.25 -8.79
C LYS A 76 13.29 3.28 -8.38
N LYS A 77 12.94 4.56 -8.52
CA LYS A 77 13.85 5.67 -8.21
C LYS A 77 14.07 5.86 -6.72
N ASN A 78 13.00 5.83 -5.92
CA ASN A 78 13.06 6.32 -4.54
C ASN A 78 13.05 5.20 -3.48
N ARG A 79 12.49 4.02 -3.79
CA ARG A 79 12.25 2.91 -2.85
C ARG A 79 12.33 1.55 -3.57
N PRO A 80 13.48 1.17 -4.17
CA PRO A 80 13.58 -0.04 -4.99
C PRO A 80 13.26 -1.33 -4.20
N TYR A 81 13.57 -1.38 -2.90
CA TYR A 81 13.25 -2.48 -2.00
C TYR A 81 11.74 -2.67 -1.73
N TYR A 82 10.86 -1.80 -2.25
CA TYR A 82 9.41 -1.99 -2.20
C TYR A 82 8.85 -2.72 -3.41
N ILE A 83 9.61 -2.81 -4.50
CA ILE A 83 9.13 -3.37 -5.77
C ILE A 83 9.99 -4.49 -6.34
N ASP A 84 11.14 -4.76 -5.73
CA ASP A 84 12.01 -5.88 -6.09
C ASP A 84 12.18 -6.79 -4.88
N ALA A 85 11.72 -8.04 -4.99
CA ALA A 85 11.76 -9.01 -3.90
C ALA A 85 13.19 -9.39 -3.48
N LYS A 86 14.13 -9.42 -4.43
CA LYS A 86 15.54 -9.72 -4.14
C LYS A 86 16.19 -8.57 -3.38
N VAL A 87 15.90 -7.33 -3.78
CA VAL A 87 16.37 -6.14 -3.04
C VAL A 87 15.71 -6.10 -1.66
N ALA A 88 14.40 -6.36 -1.57
CA ALA A 88 13.68 -6.42 -0.29
C ALA A 88 14.31 -7.46 0.67
N ARG A 89 14.70 -8.63 0.16
CA ARG A 89 15.43 -9.66 0.93
C ARG A 89 16.76 -9.14 1.44
N GLY A 90 17.56 -8.49 0.58
CA GLY A 90 18.84 -7.90 0.98
C GLY A 90 18.72 -6.86 2.10
N TYR A 91 17.59 -6.16 2.17
CA TYR A 91 17.28 -5.17 3.22
C TYR A 91 16.47 -5.75 4.40
N GLY A 92 16.12 -7.05 4.40
CA GLY A 92 15.27 -7.66 5.43
C GLY A 92 13.85 -7.08 5.50
N THR A 93 13.34 -6.51 4.39
CA THR A 93 12.03 -5.83 4.36
C THR A 93 10.89 -6.81 4.12
N VAL A 94 10.53 -7.58 5.14
CA VAL A 94 9.36 -8.45 5.09
C VAL A 94 8.08 -7.63 5.16
N SER A 95 7.12 -7.97 4.30
CA SER A 95 5.85 -7.27 4.15
C SER A 95 4.68 -8.25 4.15
N THR A 96 3.47 -7.76 4.38
CA THR A 96 2.24 -8.55 4.24
C THR A 96 1.32 -7.84 3.26
N ALA A 97 1.02 -8.50 2.15
CA ALA A 97 -0.04 -8.13 1.23
C ALA A 97 -1.38 -8.72 1.69
N LEU A 98 -2.43 -7.90 1.64
CA LEU A 98 -3.82 -8.29 1.76
C LEU A 98 -4.47 -8.10 0.38
N VAL A 99 -4.64 -9.20 -0.34
CA VAL A 99 -5.33 -9.20 -1.64
C VAL A 99 -6.82 -9.23 -1.38
N VAL A 100 -7.57 -8.35 -2.03
CA VAL A 100 -9.02 -8.18 -1.87
C VAL A 100 -9.68 -8.41 -3.22
N ARG A 101 -10.49 -9.48 -3.31
CA ARG A 101 -11.32 -9.73 -4.50
C ARG A 101 -12.40 -8.66 -4.61
N VAL A 102 -12.59 -8.10 -5.81
CA VAL A 102 -13.58 -7.05 -6.05
C VAL A 102 -14.20 -7.18 -7.44
N PRO A 103 -15.45 -6.73 -7.65
CA PRO A 103 -16.00 -6.56 -8.98
C PRO A 103 -15.22 -5.51 -9.78
N GLY A 104 -15.22 -5.61 -11.12
CA GLY A 104 -14.52 -4.68 -12.01
C GLY A 104 -14.87 -3.20 -11.74
N SER A 105 -16.14 -2.89 -11.48
CA SER A 105 -16.57 -1.51 -11.17
C SER A 105 -16.05 -0.97 -9.83
N GLN A 106 -15.69 -1.83 -8.87
CA GLN A 106 -14.99 -1.40 -7.66
C GLN A 106 -13.50 -1.23 -7.94
N ALA A 107 -12.92 -2.09 -8.77
CA ALA A 107 -11.52 -2.01 -9.18
C ALA A 107 -11.23 -0.71 -9.97
N GLU A 108 -12.10 -0.35 -10.93
CA GLU A 108 -12.02 0.90 -11.68
C GLU A 108 -12.08 2.13 -10.78
N ARG A 109 -13.00 2.14 -9.80
CA ARG A 109 -13.08 3.24 -8.82
C ARG A 109 -11.83 3.30 -7.95
N PHE A 110 -11.34 2.16 -7.47
CA PHE A 110 -10.09 2.12 -6.71
C PHE A 110 -8.93 2.73 -7.51
N ASP A 111 -8.82 2.39 -8.79
CA ASP A 111 -7.80 2.92 -9.67
C ASP A 111 -7.99 4.40 -10.00
N ASP A 112 -9.23 4.86 -10.21
CA ASP A 112 -9.59 6.27 -10.42
C ASP A 112 -9.17 7.13 -9.23
N TYR A 113 -9.35 6.66 -7.99
CA TYR A 113 -8.89 7.38 -6.79
C TYR A 113 -7.39 7.68 -6.86
N TRP A 114 -6.57 6.68 -7.20
CA TRP A 114 -5.13 6.85 -7.32
C TRP A 114 -4.75 7.75 -8.49
N SER A 115 -5.41 7.62 -9.65
CA SER A 115 -5.18 8.52 -10.78
C SER A 115 -5.44 9.99 -10.41
N ARG A 116 -6.54 10.26 -9.69
CA ARG A 116 -6.86 11.62 -9.21
C ARG A 116 -5.86 12.12 -8.19
N LEU A 117 -5.47 11.27 -7.24
CA LEU A 117 -4.47 11.62 -6.24
C LEU A 117 -3.09 11.84 -6.86
N SER A 118 -2.73 11.16 -7.94
CA SER A 118 -1.47 11.45 -8.65
C SER A 118 -1.50 12.82 -9.33
N ALA A 119 -2.66 13.24 -9.85
CA ALA A 119 -2.83 14.55 -10.49
C ALA A 119 -2.79 15.70 -9.46
N ASP A 120 -3.36 15.49 -8.27
CA ASP A 120 -3.24 16.40 -7.12
C ASP A 120 -2.93 15.62 -5.83
N PRO A 121 -1.64 15.39 -5.52
CA PRO A 121 -1.23 14.65 -4.33
C PRO A 121 -1.62 15.32 -3.02
N SER A 122 -2.01 16.60 -3.04
CA SER A 122 -2.37 17.36 -1.86
C SER A 122 -1.25 17.34 -0.79
N THR A 123 -1.60 17.68 0.45
CA THR A 123 -0.69 17.71 1.59
C THR A 123 -0.59 16.35 2.28
N PHE A 124 0.63 15.95 2.62
CA PHE A 124 0.92 14.86 3.54
C PHE A 124 0.99 15.38 4.98
N ARG A 125 0.34 14.65 5.90
CA ARG A 125 0.49 14.84 7.36
C ARG A 125 0.62 13.50 8.03
N LEU A 126 1.50 13.40 9.03
CA LEU A 126 1.69 12.15 9.78
C LEU A 126 0.37 11.70 10.45
N LEU A 127 -0.44 12.65 10.89
CA LEU A 127 -1.76 12.43 11.47
C LEU A 127 -2.86 12.84 10.49
N GLY A 128 -3.68 11.88 10.07
CA GLY A 128 -4.91 12.12 9.30
C GLY A 128 -4.75 12.46 7.81
N LYS A 129 -3.53 12.48 7.26
CA LYS A 129 -3.26 12.60 5.81
C LYS A 129 -2.01 11.82 5.39
N ASN A 130 -1.81 10.62 5.95
CA ASN A 130 -0.63 9.80 5.70
C ASN A 130 -0.91 8.69 4.66
N CYS A 131 0.06 7.81 4.42
CA CYS A 131 -0.07 6.68 3.50
C CYS A 131 -1.33 5.82 3.76
N SER A 132 -1.62 5.51 5.02
CA SER A 132 -2.78 4.69 5.38
C SER A 132 -4.10 5.44 5.21
N THR A 133 -4.12 6.75 5.47
CA THR A 133 -5.31 7.58 5.19
C THR A 133 -5.65 7.55 3.69
N ARG A 134 -4.65 7.68 2.81
CA ARG A 134 -4.86 7.64 1.35
C ARG A 134 -5.23 6.24 0.87
N ALA A 135 -4.58 5.20 1.37
CA ALA A 135 -4.96 3.82 1.09
C ALA A 135 -6.42 3.54 1.51
N SER A 136 -6.81 3.94 2.72
CA SER A 136 -8.20 3.85 3.20
C SER A 136 -9.16 4.62 2.30
N GLY A 137 -8.75 5.82 1.85
CA GLY A 137 -9.49 6.62 0.87
C GLY A 137 -9.79 5.86 -0.42
N ALA A 138 -8.82 5.15 -0.99
CA ALA A 138 -9.01 4.32 -2.18
C ALA A 138 -10.04 3.21 -1.95
N PHE A 139 -9.92 2.47 -0.85
CA PHE A 139 -10.89 1.42 -0.49
C PHE A 139 -12.31 1.98 -0.25
N ARG A 140 -12.42 3.18 0.33
CA ARG A 140 -13.71 3.85 0.55
C ARG A 140 -14.33 4.36 -0.74
N HIS A 141 -13.55 5.01 -1.60
CA HIS A 141 -13.99 5.51 -2.90
C HIS A 141 -14.48 4.37 -3.81
N ALA A 142 -13.86 3.19 -3.70
CA ALA A 142 -14.30 1.96 -4.37
C ALA A 142 -15.55 1.31 -3.75
N GLY A 143 -16.05 1.79 -2.61
CA GLY A 143 -17.16 1.16 -1.88
C GLY A 143 -16.79 -0.18 -1.22
N ILE A 144 -15.49 -0.44 -0.99
CA ILE A 144 -15.00 -1.64 -0.31
C ILE A 144 -15.10 -1.45 1.21
N LEU A 145 -14.84 -0.23 1.69
CA LEU A 145 -15.01 0.19 3.08
C LEU A 145 -16.07 1.27 3.18
N ALA A 146 -16.91 1.20 4.22
CA ALA A 146 -17.94 2.21 4.48
C ALA A 146 -17.40 3.45 5.23
N ALA A 147 -16.33 3.30 6.02
CA ALA A 147 -15.83 4.34 6.91
C ALA A 147 -14.30 4.39 6.92
N GLY A 148 -13.76 5.48 7.48
CA GLY A 148 -12.32 5.65 7.72
C GLY A 148 -11.75 4.62 8.69
N ILE A 149 -10.42 4.68 8.89
CA ILE A 149 -9.71 3.79 9.80
C ILE A 149 -10.19 4.07 11.23
N PRO A 150 -10.58 3.04 12.00
CA PRO A 150 -10.93 3.25 13.40
C PRO A 150 -9.67 3.55 14.23
N GLY A 151 -9.71 4.64 15.00
CA GLY A 151 -8.61 5.05 15.87
C GLY A 151 -7.49 5.76 15.11
N LEU A 152 -6.23 5.38 15.38
CA LEU A 152 -5.08 5.97 14.69
C LEU A 152 -4.97 5.43 13.25
N ASP A 153 -4.81 6.35 12.30
CA ASP A 153 -4.53 6.05 10.89
C ASP A 153 -3.16 5.37 10.75
N THR A 154 -3.14 4.04 10.89
CA THR A 154 -1.97 3.21 10.66
C THR A 154 -2.26 2.13 9.61
N PRO A 155 -1.24 1.73 8.83
CA PRO A 155 -1.35 0.60 7.89
C PRO A 155 -1.92 -0.67 8.53
N ASN A 156 -1.49 -1.04 9.73
CA ASN A 156 -1.96 -2.24 10.43
C ASN A 156 -3.41 -2.11 10.92
N ASN A 157 -3.86 -0.92 11.31
CA ASN A 157 -5.27 -0.70 11.65
C ASN A 157 -6.16 -0.80 10.41
N LEU A 158 -5.73 -0.27 9.26
CA LEU A 158 -6.42 -0.46 7.98
C LEU A 158 -6.48 -1.95 7.60
N TYR A 159 -5.36 -2.66 7.69
CA TYR A 159 -5.32 -4.11 7.46
C TYR A 159 -6.32 -4.86 8.34
N LYS A 160 -6.31 -4.60 9.65
CA LYS A 160 -7.24 -5.22 10.61
C LYS A 160 -8.68 -4.89 10.30
N GLN A 161 -8.97 -3.65 9.88
CA GLN A 161 -10.32 -3.24 9.48
C GLN A 161 -10.81 -4.03 8.27
N LEU A 162 -10.01 -4.13 7.20
CA LEU A 162 -10.35 -4.89 6.00
C LEU A 162 -10.58 -6.37 6.32
N VAL A 163 -9.67 -7.00 7.07
CA VAL A 163 -9.83 -8.40 7.49
C VAL A 163 -11.09 -8.61 8.33
N ARG A 164 -11.42 -7.67 9.23
CA ARG A 164 -12.61 -7.78 10.08
C ARG A 164 -13.91 -7.60 9.29
N GLN A 165 -13.96 -6.64 8.36
CA GLN A 165 -15.20 -6.27 7.66
C GLN A 165 -15.44 -7.07 6.37
N ARG A 166 -14.37 -7.56 5.72
CA ARG A 166 -14.42 -8.21 4.39
C ARG A 166 -13.59 -9.49 4.36
N ARG A 167 -13.63 -10.27 5.44
CA ARG A 167 -12.87 -11.54 5.59
C ARG A 167 -13.11 -12.49 4.41
N ASP A 168 -14.32 -12.50 3.88
CA ASP A 168 -14.79 -13.29 2.74
C ASP A 168 -14.08 -12.97 1.41
N LEU A 169 -13.47 -11.78 1.31
CA LEU A 169 -12.79 -11.32 0.09
C LEU A 169 -11.27 -11.21 0.24
N CYS A 170 -10.77 -11.33 1.47
CA CYS A 170 -9.40 -11.03 1.80
C CYS A 170 -8.54 -12.29 1.92
N GLU A 171 -7.39 -12.29 1.25
CA GLU A 171 -6.34 -13.30 1.44
C GLU A 171 -5.00 -12.63 1.76
N SER A 172 -4.25 -13.19 2.71
CA SER A 172 -2.98 -12.63 3.16
C SER A 172 -1.78 -13.41 2.66
N TYR A 173 -0.78 -12.69 2.20
CA TYR A 173 0.50 -13.22 1.74
C TYR A 173 1.62 -12.44 2.42
N SER A 174 2.56 -13.13 3.04
CA SER A 174 3.65 -12.51 3.80
C SER A 174 4.99 -13.02 3.28
N GLY A 175 5.93 -12.10 3.07
CA GLY A 175 7.20 -12.41 2.40
C GLY A 175 7.93 -11.15 1.93
N TYR A 176 8.94 -11.34 1.09
CA TYR A 176 9.55 -10.28 0.31
C TYR A 176 8.71 -10.04 -0.94
N ILE A 177 8.21 -8.81 -1.10
CA ILE A 177 7.28 -8.48 -2.17
C ILE A 177 8.02 -7.76 -3.30
N GLY A 178 7.81 -8.22 -4.52
CA GLY A 178 8.27 -7.58 -5.75
C GLY A 178 7.19 -7.55 -6.83
N PHE A 179 7.51 -6.93 -7.97
CA PHE A 179 6.61 -6.83 -9.12
C PHE A 179 7.35 -7.16 -10.41
N THR A 180 6.68 -7.91 -11.29
CA THR A 180 7.16 -8.23 -12.63
C THR A 180 6.15 -7.78 -13.67
N THR A 181 6.60 -7.32 -14.84
CA THR A 181 5.71 -6.95 -15.94
C THR A 181 5.77 -8.04 -17.00
N ALA A 182 4.80 -8.96 -17.00
CA ALA A 182 4.68 -9.99 -18.03
C ALA A 182 3.39 -9.76 -18.83
N GLY A 183 3.49 -9.61 -20.15
CA GLY A 183 2.33 -9.52 -21.04
C GLY A 183 1.47 -8.25 -20.90
N GLY A 184 2.03 -7.13 -20.45
CA GLY A 184 1.35 -5.83 -20.35
C GLY A 184 0.66 -5.56 -19.00
N ASN A 185 0.48 -6.57 -18.15
CA ASN A 185 0.03 -6.42 -16.76
C ASN A 185 1.18 -6.66 -15.79
N ALA A 186 1.13 -5.98 -14.64
CA ALA A 186 2.08 -6.25 -13.55
C ALA A 186 1.57 -7.43 -12.70
N THR A 187 2.50 -8.29 -12.26
CA THR A 187 2.26 -9.41 -11.36
C THR A 187 3.00 -9.12 -10.07
N MET A 188 2.31 -9.26 -8.93
CA MET A 188 2.96 -9.19 -7.62
C MET A 188 3.55 -10.56 -7.30
N VAL A 189 4.84 -10.59 -6.95
CA VAL A 189 5.55 -11.78 -6.50
C VAL A 189 5.76 -11.67 -5.00
N VAL A 190 5.52 -12.76 -4.28
CA VAL A 190 5.81 -12.89 -2.85
C VAL A 190 6.76 -14.05 -2.67
N GLU A 191 8.03 -13.73 -2.39
CA GLU A 191 9.05 -14.72 -2.05
C GLU A 191 9.08 -14.95 -0.54
N ASP A 192 9.43 -16.15 -0.13
CA ASP A 192 9.50 -16.51 1.28
C ASP A 192 10.54 -15.66 2.07
N PRO A 193 10.24 -15.30 3.34
CA PRO A 193 11.15 -14.59 4.26
C PRO A 193 12.48 -15.32 4.53
#